data_AF-A0A813A6E8-F1
#
_entry.id   AF-A0A813A6E8-F1
#
_cell.length_a   1.000
_cell.length_b   1.000
_cell.length_c   1.000
_cell.angle_alpha   90.00
_cell.angle_beta   90.00
_cell.angle_gamma   90.00
#
_symmetry.space_group_name_H-M   'P 1'
#
loop_
_entity.id
_entity.type
_entity.pdbx_description
1 polymer ?
#
loop_
_entity_poly.entity_id
_entity_poly.type
_entity_poly.pdbx_seq_one_letter_code
_entity_poly.pdbx_strand_id
1 'polypeptide(L)'
;VNTSRADLDAIARPVWPATSLRAICGHDFDVAKIRRRLLGAFALELQEFFLGGFASLRDRVNGFEVLLGSEVWFRVHESEEPVRCIFEGIQEDGLILLRLDCGELKAFPSGELVPGPGAAKRDAS
;
A
#
# COMPACT_ATOMS: atom_id res chain seq x y z
N VAL A 1 -19.76 15.24 -10.31
CA VAL A 1 -19.66 14.01 -9.48
C VAL A 1 -20.87 14.00 -8.56
N ASN A 2 -21.96 13.35 -8.97
CA ASN A 2 -23.25 13.34 -8.26
C ASN A 2 -23.55 11.91 -7.80
N THR A 3 -22.75 11.37 -6.89
CA THR A 3 -23.10 10.14 -6.18
C THR A 3 -23.94 10.55 -4.98
N SER A 4 -25.14 10.00 -4.82
CA SER A 4 -26.00 10.39 -3.71
C SER A 4 -25.42 9.91 -2.39
N ARG A 5 -25.77 10.58 -1.29
CA ARG A 5 -25.26 10.19 0.04
C ARG A 5 -25.69 8.78 0.42
N ALA A 6 -26.90 8.38 0.02
CA ALA A 6 -27.39 7.02 0.20
C ALA A 6 -26.52 5.98 -0.54
N ASP A 7 -26.07 6.28 -1.76
CA ASP A 7 -25.18 5.39 -2.51
C ASP A 7 -23.79 5.29 -1.85
N LEU A 8 -23.30 6.39 -1.25
CA LEU A 8 -22.01 6.40 -0.55
C LEU A 8 -22.03 5.62 0.77
N ASP A 9 -23.18 5.59 1.43
CA ASP A 9 -23.43 4.88 2.69
C ASP A 9 -23.70 3.38 2.46
N ALA A 10 -24.19 2.99 1.28
CA ALA A 10 -24.38 1.61 0.88
C ALA A 10 -23.08 0.88 0.48
N ILE A 11 -21.97 1.61 0.30
CA ILE A 11 -20.66 1.01 0.05
C ILE A 11 -20.19 0.35 1.34
N ALA A 12 -20.07 -0.98 1.33
CA ALA A 12 -19.38 -1.71 2.39
C ALA A 12 -17.90 -1.26 2.40
N ARG A 13 -17.55 -0.36 3.33
CA ARG A 13 -16.18 0.10 3.49
C ARG A 13 -15.48 -0.79 4.50
N PRO A 14 -14.43 -1.53 4.11
CA PRO A 14 -13.53 -2.07 5.10
C PRO A 14 -13.04 -0.94 6.01
N VAL A 15 -13.13 -1.13 7.33
CA VAL A 15 -12.61 -0.18 8.31
C VAL A 15 -11.09 -0.32 8.32
N TRP A 16 -10.44 0.42 7.42
CA TRP A 16 -9.00 0.59 7.48
C TRP A 16 -8.69 1.68 8.49
N PRO A 17 -7.63 1.53 9.31
CA PRO A 17 -7.17 2.61 10.18
C PRO A 17 -6.75 3.79 9.31
N ALA A 18 -7.59 4.82 9.28
CA ALA A 18 -7.33 6.05 8.54
C ALA A 18 -6.84 7.13 9.51
N THR A 19 -5.85 7.91 9.06
CA THR A 19 -5.34 9.08 9.78
C THR A 19 -5.19 10.27 8.85
N SER A 20 -4.88 11.44 9.40
CA SER A 20 -4.60 12.64 8.63
C SER A 20 -3.36 13.34 9.16
N LEU A 21 -2.68 14.12 8.30
CA LEU A 21 -1.54 14.94 8.73
C LEU A 21 -1.93 15.87 9.89
N ARG A 22 -3.15 16.41 9.90
CA ARG A 22 -3.65 17.22 11.01
C ARG A 22 -3.79 16.41 12.30
N ALA A 23 -4.34 15.20 12.22
CA ALA A 23 -4.49 14.32 13.39
C ALA A 23 -3.13 13.93 14.00
N ILE A 24 -2.09 13.77 13.16
CA ILE A 24 -0.73 13.42 13.60
C ILE A 24 0.02 14.64 14.12
N CYS A 25 -0.01 15.77 13.41
CA CYS A 25 0.83 16.94 13.69
C CYS A 25 0.16 18.00 14.57
N GLY A 26 -1.15 17.88 14.83
CA GLY A 26 -1.89 18.78 15.71
C GLY A 26 -2.17 20.18 15.14
N HIS A 27 -1.87 20.43 13.87
CA HIS A 27 -2.06 21.73 13.24
C HIS A 27 -2.58 21.63 11.80
N ASP A 28 -3.16 22.73 11.30
CA ASP A 28 -3.65 22.82 9.92
C ASP A 28 -2.50 22.97 8.91
N PHE A 29 -2.76 22.54 7.67
CA PHE A 29 -1.79 22.57 6.59
C PHE A 29 -2.30 23.37 5.39
N ASP A 30 -1.40 24.11 4.75
CA ASP A 30 -1.66 24.72 3.45
C ASP A 30 -1.63 23.63 2.36
N VAL A 31 -2.82 23.22 1.94
CA VAL A 31 -3.05 22.20 0.91
C VAL A 31 -2.44 22.60 -0.44
N ALA A 32 -2.47 23.89 -0.79
CA ALA A 32 -1.91 24.37 -2.05
C ALA A 32 -0.38 24.27 -2.06
N LYS A 33 0.26 24.60 -0.92
CA LYS A 33 1.70 24.45 -0.73
C LYS A 33 2.13 22.98 -0.74
N ILE A 34 1.38 22.09 -0.07
CA ILE A 34 1.62 20.64 -0.12
C ILE A 34 1.53 20.14 -1.56
N ARG A 35 0.46 20.48 -2.29
CA ARG A 35 0.27 20.05 -3.67
C ARG A 35 1.43 20.48 -4.57
N ARG A 36 1.90 21.72 -4.45
CA ARG A 36 3.02 22.21 -5.25
C ARG A 36 4.32 21.44 -4.95
N ARG A 37 4.58 21.12 -3.68
CA ARG A 37 5.73 20.30 -3.28
C ARG A 37 5.63 18.87 -3.80
N LEU A 38 4.45 18.25 -3.69
CA LEU A 38 4.20 16.91 -4.21
C LEU A 38 4.43 16.83 -5.72
N LEU A 39 3.99 17.82 -6.49
CA LEU A 39 4.22 17.85 -7.94
C LEU A 39 5.71 17.88 -8.29
N GLY A 40 6.50 18.70 -7.59
CA GLY A 40 7.94 18.78 -7.80
C GLY A 40 8.64 17.46 -7.46
N ALA A 41 8.32 16.87 -6.31
CA ALA A 41 8.86 15.56 -5.92
C ALA A 41 8.46 14.47 -6.93
N PHE A 42 7.18 14.39 -7.30
CA PHE A 42 6.69 13.41 -8.26
C PHE A 42 7.36 13.53 -9.63
N ALA A 43 7.57 14.76 -10.13
CA ALA A 43 8.25 14.98 -11.41
C ALA A 43 9.71 14.48 -11.39
N LEU A 44 10.42 14.67 -10.27
CA LEU A 44 11.79 14.18 -10.09
C LEU A 44 11.84 12.65 -10.07
N GLU A 45 10.97 12.01 -9.29
CA GLU A 45 10.90 10.54 -9.21
C GLU A 45 10.50 9.92 -10.56
N LEU A 46 9.58 10.56 -11.28
CA LEU A 46 9.15 10.10 -12.61
C LEU A 46 10.27 10.23 -13.65
N GLN A 47 11.06 11.31 -13.58
CA GLN A 47 12.24 11.46 -14.44
C GLN A 47 13.28 10.37 -14.15
N GLU A 48 13.54 10.09 -12.87
CA GLU A 48 14.44 9.01 -12.44
C GLU A 48 13.95 7.65 -12.98
N PHE A 49 12.65 7.37 -12.86
CA PHE A 49 12.02 6.18 -13.41
C PHE A 49 12.17 6.05 -14.93
N PHE A 50 11.97 7.14 -15.70
CA PHE A 50 12.11 7.08 -17.15
C PHE A 50 13.55 6.87 -17.63
N LEU A 51 14.54 7.33 -16.85
CA LEU A 51 15.94 7.19 -17.21
C LEU A 51 16.54 5.85 -16.78
N GLY A 52 16.14 5.35 -15.60
CA GLY A 52 16.78 4.20 -14.96
C GLY A 52 15.84 3.03 -14.63
N GLY A 53 14.57 3.10 -15.03
CA GLY A 53 13.55 2.12 -14.69
C GLY A 53 13.25 2.03 -13.19
N PHE A 54 12.48 1.01 -12.80
CA PHE A 54 12.16 0.78 -11.39
C PHE A 54 13.39 0.38 -10.56
N ALA A 55 14.36 -0.32 -11.15
CA ALA A 55 15.59 -0.74 -10.50
C ALA A 55 16.32 0.41 -9.78
N SER A 56 16.31 1.61 -10.36
CA SER A 56 16.94 2.80 -9.77
C SER A 56 16.25 3.30 -8.49
N LEU A 57 14.97 2.98 -8.33
CA LEU A 57 14.15 3.38 -7.18
C LEU A 57 13.97 2.25 -6.15
N ARG A 58 14.25 1.01 -6.53
CA ARG A 58 13.93 -0.20 -5.75
C ARG A 58 14.37 -0.12 -4.29
N ASP A 59 15.64 0.20 -4.03
CA ASP A 59 16.18 0.21 -2.67
C ASP A 59 15.51 1.29 -1.82
N ARG A 60 15.18 2.43 -2.43
CA ARG A 60 14.47 3.53 -1.77
C ARG A 60 13.04 3.13 -1.43
N VAL A 61 12.35 2.48 -2.37
CA VAL A 61 10.99 1.97 -2.15
C VAL A 61 10.97 0.92 -1.04
N ASN A 62 11.83 -0.10 -1.11
CA ASN A 62 11.93 -1.12 -0.06
C ASN A 62 12.34 -0.52 1.29
N GLY A 63 13.18 0.52 1.31
CA GLY A 63 13.57 1.23 2.53
C GLY A 63 12.43 2.01 3.20
N PHE A 64 11.37 2.36 2.46
CA PHE A 64 10.17 3.00 3.02
C PHE A 64 9.04 2.03 3.34
N GLU A 65 9.17 0.75 2.97
CA GLU A 65 8.12 -0.24 3.19
C GLU A 65 8.06 -0.71 4.64
N VAL A 66 6.95 -0.39 5.31
CA VAL A 66 6.77 -0.67 6.74
C VAL A 66 6.53 -2.15 7.04
N LEU A 67 6.16 -2.94 6.02
CA LEU A 67 5.85 -4.36 6.15
C LEU A 67 7.00 -5.27 5.70
N LEU A 68 8.17 -4.71 5.35
CA LEU A 68 9.31 -5.50 4.91
C LEU A 68 9.72 -6.53 5.98
N GLY A 69 9.83 -7.80 5.59
CA GLY A 69 10.14 -8.93 6.45
C GLY A 69 9.01 -9.31 7.42
N SER A 70 7.84 -8.67 7.34
CA SER A 70 6.68 -8.99 8.17
C SER A 70 5.83 -10.07 7.54
N GLU A 71 5.17 -10.84 8.41
CA GLU A 71 4.12 -11.75 8.01
C GLU A 71 2.85 -10.97 7.63
N VAL A 72 2.30 -11.29 6.46
CA VAL A 72 1.12 -10.64 5.89
C VAL A 72 0.15 -11.68 5.34
N TRP A 73 -1.09 -11.23 5.11
CA TRP A 73 -2.07 -11.95 4.32
C TRP A 73 -2.19 -11.26 2.97
N PHE A 74 -1.91 -11.99 1.90
CA PHE A 74 -1.84 -11.45 0.56
C PHE A 74 -2.81 -12.17 -0.36
N ARG A 75 -3.53 -11.41 -1.19
CA ARG A 75 -4.46 -11.93 -2.18
C ARG A 75 -4.03 -11.45 -3.57
N VAL A 76 -3.78 -12.39 -4.49
CA VAL A 76 -3.35 -12.06 -5.85
C VAL A 76 -4.56 -11.67 -6.72
N HIS A 77 -5.66 -12.40 -6.59
CA HIS A 77 -6.92 -12.14 -7.29
C HIS A 77 -8.12 -12.19 -6.33
N GLU A 78 -9.14 -11.37 -6.56
CA GLU A 78 -10.32 -11.26 -5.68
C GLU A 78 -11.04 -12.60 -5.44
N SER A 79 -11.01 -13.51 -6.42
CA SER A 79 -11.61 -14.84 -6.34
C SER A 79 -10.79 -15.88 -5.57
N GLU A 80 -9.59 -15.51 -5.11
CA GLU A 80 -8.68 -16.42 -4.41
C GLU A 80 -8.68 -16.18 -2.91
N GLU A 81 -8.52 -17.27 -2.15
CA GLU A 81 -8.30 -17.19 -0.72
C GLU A 81 -6.95 -16.51 -0.43
N PRO A 82 -6.90 -15.56 0.51
CA PRO A 82 -5.64 -14.95 0.92
C PRO A 82 -4.66 -16.00 1.44
N VAL A 83 -3.40 -15.85 1.06
CA VAL A 83 -2.31 -16.69 1.54
C VAL A 83 -1.53 -15.97 2.63
N ARG A 84 -1.11 -16.71 3.65
CA ARG A 84 -0.14 -16.26 4.65
C ARG A 84 1.26 -16.34 4.04
N CYS A 85 2.03 -15.27 4.16
CA CYS A 85 3.39 -15.20 3.62
C CYS A 85 4.22 -14.12 4.32
N ILE A 86 5.51 -14.07 4.04
CA ILE A 86 6.40 -12.97 4.44
C ILE A 86 6.59 -12.05 3.25
N PHE A 87 6.39 -10.74 3.44
CA PHE A 87 6.67 -9.73 2.41
C PHE A 87 8.16 -9.44 2.34
N GLU A 88 8.83 -9.87 1.27
CA GLU A 88 10.29 -9.70 1.07
C GLU A 88 10.62 -8.41 0.29
N GLY A 89 9.61 -7.61 -0.02
CA GLY A 89 9.74 -6.33 -0.73
C GLY A 89 9.45 -6.46 -2.21
N ILE A 90 10.09 -5.61 -3.00
CA ILE A 90 9.90 -5.47 -4.43
C ILE A 90 11.22 -5.73 -5.17
N GLN A 91 11.14 -6.45 -6.29
CA GLN A 91 12.25 -6.75 -7.18
C GLN A 91 12.58 -5.57 -8.13
N GLU A 92 13.66 -5.69 -8.89
CA GLU A 92 14.16 -4.64 -9.80
C GLU A 92 13.22 -4.34 -10.97
N ASP A 93 12.39 -5.32 -11.35
CA ASP A 93 11.37 -5.22 -12.39
C ASP A 93 10.00 -4.76 -11.84
N GLY A 94 9.92 -4.47 -10.54
CA GLY A 94 8.69 -4.01 -9.88
C GLY A 94 7.78 -5.14 -9.39
N LEU A 95 8.19 -6.41 -9.49
CA LEU A 95 7.39 -7.52 -8.96
C LEU A 95 7.45 -7.57 -7.43
N ILE A 96 6.30 -7.86 -6.82
CA ILE A 96 6.15 -8.10 -5.38
C ILE A 96 6.74 -9.47 -5.05
N LEU A 97 7.70 -9.52 -4.14
CA LEU A 97 8.36 -10.76 -3.71
C LEU A 97 7.80 -11.23 -2.37
N LEU A 98 7.27 -12.45 -2.35
CA LEU A 98 6.70 -13.07 -1.17
C LEU A 98 7.41 -14.39 -0.87
N ARG A 99 7.67 -14.67 0.42
CA ARG A 99 8.07 -15.99 0.90
C ARG A 99 6.86 -16.73 1.42
N LEU A 100 6.50 -17.84 0.79
CA LEU A 100 5.38 -18.69 1.18
C LEU A 100 5.74 -19.55 2.40
N ASP A 101 4.75 -20.14 3.05
CA ASP A 101 4.94 -21.01 4.24
C ASP A 101 5.82 -22.24 3.94
N CYS A 102 5.87 -22.70 2.69
CA CYS A 102 6.77 -23.77 2.25
C CYS A 102 8.25 -23.33 2.11
N GLY A 103 8.56 -22.04 2.32
CA GLY A 103 9.87 -21.43 2.14
C GLY A 103 10.16 -20.98 0.71
N GLU A 104 9.28 -21.25 -0.25
CA GLU A 104 9.41 -20.82 -1.64
C GLU A 104 9.27 -19.30 -1.78
N LEU A 105 10.13 -18.69 -2.61
CA LEU A 105 10.02 -17.30 -3.02
C LEU A 105 9.22 -17.22 -4.33
N LYS A 106 8.16 -16.41 -4.33
CA LYS A 106 7.31 -16.21 -5.51
C LYS A 106 7.11 -14.72 -5.78
N ALA A 107 7.23 -14.37 -7.06
CA ALA A 107 7.09 -13.00 -7.55
C ALA A 107 5.71 -12.81 -8.18
N PHE A 108 5.06 -11.68 -7.89
CA PHE A 108 3.73 -11.35 -8.39
C PHE A 108 3.71 -9.95 -9.00
N PRO A 109 3.02 -9.73 -10.13
CA PRO A 109 2.92 -8.41 -10.75
C PRO A 109 1.99 -7.47 -9.98
N SER A 110 1.05 -8.03 -9.22
CA SER A 110 0.07 -7.29 -8.43
C SER A 110 -0.58 -8.18 -7.38
N GLY A 111 -1.26 -7.53 -6.45
CA GLY A 111 -2.15 -8.14 -5.46
C GLY A 111 -2.50 -7.15 -4.37
N GLU A 112 -3.15 -7.63 -3.33
CA GLU A 112 -3.66 -6.82 -2.23
C GLU A 112 -3.23 -7.42 -0.89
N LEU A 113 -2.77 -6.56 0.02
CA LEU A 113 -2.63 -6.89 1.43
C LEU A 113 -4.01 -6.85 2.06
N VAL A 114 -4.44 -7.94 2.67
CA VAL A 114 -5.77 -8.04 3.29
C VAL A 114 -5.66 -8.30 4.80
N PRO A 115 -6.69 -7.97 5.58
CA PRO A 115 -6.69 -8.33 7.00
C PRO A 115 -6.66 -9.85 7.19
N GLY A 116 -5.86 -10.32 8.15
CA GLY A 116 -5.81 -11.74 8.50
C GLY A 116 -7.11 -12.24 9.16
N PRO A 117 -7.33 -13.56 9.20
CA PRO A 117 -8.46 -14.17 9.89
C PRO A 117 -8.41 -13.80 11.39
N GLY A 118 -9.36 -12.95 11.81
CA GLY A 118 -9.49 -12.46 13.19
C GLY A 118 -9.33 -10.94 13.37
N ALA A 119 -8.89 -10.21 12.35
CA ALA A 119 -8.74 -8.74 12.43
C ALA A 119 -10.10 -8.00 12.56
N ALA A 120 -11.19 -8.56 12.03
CA ALA A 120 -12.52 -7.94 12.01
C ALA A 120 -13.22 -7.81 13.39
N LYS A 121 -12.59 -8.23 14.50
CA LYS A 121 -13.23 -8.29 15.83
C LYS A 121 -12.71 -7.32 16.88
N ARG A 122 -11.71 -6.47 16.58
CA ARG A 122 -11.04 -5.67 17.63
C ARG A 122 -11.60 -4.25 17.87
N ASP A 123 -12.55 -3.77 17.08
CA ASP A 123 -13.03 -2.38 17.18
C ASP A 123 -14.43 -2.23 17.80
N ALA A 124 -14.88 -3.22 18.57
CA ALA A 124 -16.08 -3.11 19.41
C ALA A 124 -15.69 -3.12 20.89
N SER A 125 -15.00 -2.07 21.35
CA SER A 125 -14.67 -1.84 22.77
C SER A 125 -14.69 -0.36 23.09
#